data_AF-A0A1Y4K2G5-F1
#
_entry.id   AF-A0A1Y4K2G5-F1
#
_cell.length_a   1.000
_cell.length_b   1.000
_cell.length_c   1.000
_cell.angle_alpha   90.00
_cell.angle_beta   90.00
_cell.angle_gamma   90.00
#
_symmetry.space_group_name_H-M   'P 1'
#
loop_
_entity.id
_entity.type
_entity.pdbx_description
1 polymer ?
#
loop_
_entity_poly.entity_id
_entity_poly.type
_entity_poly.pdbx_seq_one_letter_code
_entity_poly.pdbx_strand_id
1 'polypeptide(L)' 'MKAAIYWVTNDWSLIRRIREKYRLPQQMNINYITYAEVSEETLAQLKKGEPKFLIIRKIEK' A
#
# COMPACT_ATOMS: atom_id res chain seq x y z
N MET A 1 12.36 -0.65 3.54
CA MET A 1 11.75 -1.69 4.42
C MET A 1 10.64 -2.41 3.66
N LYS A 2 10.42 -3.70 3.91
CA LYS A 2 9.36 -4.48 3.23
C LYS A 2 8.02 -4.33 3.95
N ALA A 3 6.97 -4.09 3.19
CA ALA A 3 5.61 -3.98 3.69
C ALA A 3 4.62 -4.72 2.78
N ALA A 4 3.59 -5.29 3.38
CA ALA A 4 2.39 -5.74 2.69
C ALA A 4 1.29 -4.70 2.85
N ILE A 5 0.74 -4.25 1.72
CA ILE A 5 -0.39 -3.32 1.66
C ILE A 5 -1.60 -4.13 1.21
N TYR A 6 -2.59 -4.23 2.08
CA TYR A 6 -3.88 -4.88 1.81
C TYR A 6 -4.88 -3.81 1.44
N TRP A 7 -5.44 -3.89 0.23
CA TRP A 7 -6.49 -2.95 -0.19
C TRP A 7 -7.82 -3.40 0.38
N VAL A 8 -8.49 -2.54 1.16
CA VAL A 8 -9.84 -2.82 1.70
C VAL A 8 -10.94 -2.24 0.81
N THR A 9 -10.58 -1.84 -0.40
CA THR A 9 -11.46 -1.27 -1.43
C THR A 9 -11.21 -1.97 -2.76
N ASN A 10 -12.23 -2.03 -3.60
CA ASN A 10 -12.16 -2.52 -4.98
C ASN A 10 -12.14 -1.36 -6.01
N ASP A 11 -12.05 -0.11 -5.55
CA ASP A 11 -11.94 1.05 -6.44
C ASP A 11 -10.54 1.10 -7.07
N TRP A 12 -10.44 0.56 -8.28
CA TRP A 12 -9.21 0.51 -9.06
C TRP A 12 -8.60 1.88 -9.37
N SER A 13 -9.44 2.91 -9.54
CA SER A 13 -8.98 4.27 -9.81
C SER A 13 -8.32 4.87 -8.56
N LEU A 14 -8.91 4.64 -7.39
CA LEU A 14 -8.34 5.05 -6.11
C LEU A 14 -7.02 4.31 -5.83
N ILE A 15 -7.00 2.99 -5.99
CA ILE A 15 -5.80 2.16 -5.82
C ILE A 15 -4.68 2.66 -6.74
N ARG A 16 -4.97 2.89 -8.02
CA ARG A 16 -3.98 3.40 -8.99
C ARG A 16 -3.41 4.75 -8.57
N ARG A 17 -4.26 5.69 -8.15
CA ARG A 17 -3.85 7.03 -7.71
C ARG A 17 -2.95 6.96 -6.47
N ILE A 18 -3.29 6.12 -5.48
CA ILE A 18 -2.46 5.94 -4.28
C ILE A 18 -1.11 5.32 -4.67
N ARG A 19 -1.09 4.34 -5.56
CA ARG A 19 0.15 3.74 -6.05
C ARG A 19 1.05 4.74 -6.75
N GLU A 20 0.50 5.57 -7.63
CA GLU A 20 1.26 6.62 -8.31
C GLU A 20 1.80 7.65 -7.32
N LYS A 21 0.97 8.12 -6.39
CA LYS A 21 1.36 9.10 -5.36
C LYS A 21 2.53 8.63 -4.49
N TYR A 22 2.51 7.37 -4.07
CA TYR A 22 3.52 6.80 -3.17
C TYR A 22 4.54 5.90 -3.86
N ARG A 23 4.56 5.88 -5.21
CA ARG A 23 5.43 5.05 -6.05
C ARG A 23 5.40 3.56 -5.67
N LEU A 24 4.22 3.04 -5.35
CA LEU A 24 4.02 1.64 -5.01
C LEU A 24 3.95 0.77 -6.28
N PRO A 25 4.32 -0.51 -6.20
CA PRO A 25 4.20 -1.44 -7.31
C PRO A 25 2.76 -1.57 -7.81
N GLN A 26 2.60 -1.72 -9.12
CA GLN A 26 1.30 -1.99 -9.75
C GLN A 26 0.87 -3.46 -9.64
N GLN A 27 1.82 -4.34 -9.28
CA GLN A 27 1.56 -5.75 -9.07
C GLN A 27 0.69 -5.95 -7.83
N MET A 28 -0.33 -6.78 -7.99
CA MET A 28 -1.22 -7.19 -6.92
C MET A 28 -1.42 -8.71 -7.02
N ASN A 29 -1.44 -9.40 -5.89
CA ASN A 29 -1.79 -10.81 -5.89
C ASN A 29 -3.32 -10.98 -5.95
N ILE A 30 -3.75 -12.25 -6.07
CA ILE A 30 -5.16 -12.66 -6.06
C ILE A 30 -5.94 -12.22 -4.80
N ASN A 31 -5.24 -11.93 -3.69
CA ASN A 31 -5.84 -11.51 -2.42
C ASN A 31 -5.84 -9.98 -2.23
N TYR A 32 -5.69 -9.20 -3.29
CA TYR A 32 -5.64 -7.73 -3.22
C TYR A 32 -4.49 -7.21 -2.34
N ILE A 33 -3.35 -7.90 -2.35
CA ILE A 33 -2.15 -7.51 -1.61
C ILE A 33 -1.09 -6.98 -2.57
N THR A 34 -0.55 -5.81 -2.26
CA THR A 34 0.64 -5.25 -2.89
C THR A 34 1.81 -5.37 -1.92
N TYR A 35 2.82 -6.16 -2.29
CA TYR A 35 4.10 -6.19 -1.58
C TYR A 35 4.99 -5.08 -2.12
N ALA A 36 5.49 -4.22 -1.24
CA ALA A 36 6.29 -3.07 -1.62
C ALA A 36 7.49 -2.90 -0.69
N GLU A 37 8.58 -2.38 -1.25
CA GLU A 37 9.66 -1.82 -0.46
C GLU A 37 9.46 -0.31 -0.35
N VAL A 38 9.21 0.16 0.87
CA VAL A 38 8.90 1.57 1.16
C VAL A 38 9.87 2.12 2.20
N SER A 39 10.06 3.44 2.23
CA SER A 39 10.76 4.12 3.32
C SER A 39 9.85 4.23 4.55
N GLU A 40 10.43 4.48 5.73
CA GLU A 40 9.64 4.72 6.93
C GLU A 40 8.77 5.98 6.81
N GLU A 41 9.24 7.00 6.10
CA GLU A 41 8.49 8.21 5.83
C GLU A 41 7.25 7.91 4.99
N THR A 42 7.40 7.19 3.87
CA THR A 42 6.26 6.79 3.02
C THR A 42 5.26 5.94 3.80
N LEU A 43 5.73 5.05 4.68
CA LEU A 43 4.87 4.27 5.55
C LEU A 43 4.06 5.16 6.51
N ALA A 44 4.70 6.14 7.15
CA ALA A 44 4.04 7.06 8.05
C ALA A 44 2.98 7.90 7.32
N GLN A 45 3.30 8.36 6.09
CA GLN A 45 2.37 9.10 5.24
C GLN A 45 1.18 8.23 4.82
N LEU A 46 1.40 6.97 4.44
CA LEU A 46 0.32 6.04 4.09
C LEU A 46 -0.63 5.78 5.28
N LYS A 47 -0.07 5.57 6.48
CA LYS A 47 -0.86 5.39 7.71
C LYS A 47 -1.68 6.63 8.08
N LYS A 48 -1.15 7.83 7.82
CA LYS A 48 -1.81 9.09 8.15
C LYS A 48 -2.85 9.52 7.12
N GLY A 49 -2.56 9.31 5.84
CA GLY A 49 -3.37 9.81 4.74
C GLY A 49 -4.58 8.94 4.39
N GLU A 50 -4.40 7.62 4.36
CA GLU A 50 -5.38 6.72 3.73
C GLU A 50 -5.77 5.49 4.59
N PRO A 51 -5.83 5.54 5.94
CA PRO A 51 -6.02 4.35 6.77
C PRO A 51 -7.35 3.63 6.55
N LYS A 52 -8.32 4.26 5.89
CA LYS A 52 -9.65 3.69 5.59
C LYS A 52 -9.64 2.76 4.37
N PHE A 53 -8.64 2.86 3.49
CA PHE A 53 -8.60 2.15 2.20
C PHE A 53 -7.52 1.08 2.11
N LEU A 54 -6.63 1.05 3.11
CA LEU A 54 -5.53 0.09 3.15
C LEU A 54 -5.12 -0.28 4.57
N ILE A 55 -4.75 -1.55 4.75
CA ILE A 55 -4.11 -2.07 5.95
C ILE A 55 -2.64 -2.32 5.60
N ILE A 56 -1.72 -1.85 6.45
CA ILE A 56 -0.29 -1.99 6.20
C ILE A 56 0.36 -2.86 7.27
N ARG A 57 1.01 -3.94 6.83
CA ARG A 57 1.80 -4.82 7.70
C ARG A 57 3.28 -4.68 7.36
N LYS A 58 4.10 -4.30 8.35
CA LYS A 58 5.56 -4.38 8.22
C LYS A 58 5.94 -5.86 8.12
N ILE A 59 6.80 -6.20 7.17
CA ILE A 59 7.42 -7.53 7.08
C ILE A 59 8.83 -7.36 7.61
N GLU A 60 8.99 -7.63 8.90
CA GLU A 60 10.31 -7.75 9.52
C GLU A 60 10.87 -9.13 9.17
N LYS A 61 12.15 -9.17 8.80
CA LYS A 61 12.85 -10.40 8.46
C LYS A 61 13.51 -10.97 9.70
#